data_AF-A0A7Y2W9G6-F1
#
_entry.id   AF-A0A7Y2W9G6-F1
#
_cell.length_a   1.000
_cell.length_b   1.000
_cell.length_c   1.000
_cell.angle_alpha   90.00
_cell.angle_beta   90.00
_cell.angle_gamma   90.00
#
_symmetry.space_group_name_H-M   'P 1'
#
loop_
_entity.id
_entity.type
_entity.pdbx_description
1 polymer ?
#
loop_
_entity_poly.entity_id
_entity_poly.type
_entity_poly.pdbx_seq_one_letter_code
_entity_poly.pdbx_strand_id
1 'polypeptide(L)'
;MSDVATANYLVKSIGGGGRVSDFLYRAADKLQKLFPHADDHRKQWTERRLKAWWNNESDRVLYWQMLELYEAAEAAKDEQELLKAARRDHAEFIAKTSRIRALAELVSSDENRGVA
;
A
#
# COMPACT_ATOMS: atom_id res chain seq x y z
N MET A 1 16.20 -13.29 16.10
CA MET A 1 15.55 -12.24 15.29
C MET A 1 15.27 -11.09 16.26
N SER A 2 15.78 -9.88 16.01
CA SER A 2 15.59 -8.74 16.92
C SER A 2 14.19 -8.16 16.74
N ASP A 3 13.52 -7.76 17.82
CA ASP A 3 12.20 -7.10 17.76
C ASP A 3 12.24 -5.84 16.87
N VAL A 4 13.37 -5.13 16.87
CA VAL A 4 13.61 -3.98 15.98
C VAL A 4 13.65 -4.39 14.52
N ALA A 5 14.23 -5.55 14.20
CA ALA A 5 14.25 -6.06 12.83
C ALA A 5 12.84 -6.42 12.36
N THR A 6 12.04 -7.05 13.23
CA THR A 6 10.64 -7.35 12.94
C THR A 6 9.81 -6.06 12.79
N ALA A 7 10.00 -5.09 13.68
CA ALA A 7 9.33 -3.79 13.59
C ALA A 7 9.67 -3.06 12.28
N ASN A 8 10.95 -3.02 11.89
CA ASN A 8 11.38 -2.40 10.64
C ASN A 8 10.77 -3.11 9.41
N TYR A 9 10.64 -4.44 9.44
CA TYR A 9 9.94 -5.18 8.40
C TYR A 9 8.45 -4.79 8.32
N LEU A 10 7.75 -4.72 9.46
CA LEU A 10 6.33 -4.34 9.51
C LEU A 10 6.14 -2.90 9.04
N VAL A 11 6.96 -1.96 9.50
CA VAL A 11 6.93 -0.56 9.07
C VAL A 11 7.08 -0.44 7.55
N LYS A 12 8.01 -1.19 6.94
CA LYS A 12 8.16 -1.23 5.49
C LYS A 12 6.93 -1.83 4.79
N SER A 13 6.31 -2.86 5.38
CA SER A 13 5.09 -3.46 4.82
C SER A 13 3.90 -2.49 4.84
N ILE A 14 3.79 -1.66 5.88
CA ILE A 14 2.74 -0.64 6.04
C ILE A 14 2.97 0.52 5.07
N GLY A 15 4.20 1.08 5.07
CA GLY A 15 4.55 2.26 4.27
C GLY A 15 4.75 1.97 2.78
N GLY A 16 4.92 0.70 2.42
CA GLY A 16 5.17 0.24 1.06
C GLY A 16 6.62 0.44 0.60
N GLY A 17 6.81 0.51 -0.72
CA GLY A 17 8.11 0.74 -1.33
C GLY A 17 8.43 2.22 -1.57
N GLY A 18 9.69 2.50 -1.88
CA GLY A 18 10.18 3.84 -2.22
C GLY A 18 11.36 4.29 -1.38
N ARG A 19 11.55 5.61 -1.28
CA ARG A 19 12.59 6.20 -0.41
C ARG A 19 12.25 5.94 1.06
N VAL A 20 13.29 5.82 1.88
CA VAL A 20 13.15 5.54 3.32
C VAL A 20 12.28 6.58 4.01
N SER A 21 12.51 7.87 3.75
CA SER A 21 11.68 8.96 4.27
C SER A 21 10.19 8.77 3.95
N ASP A 22 9.88 8.37 2.73
CA ASP A 22 8.52 8.39 2.20
C ASP A 22 7.69 7.26 2.79
N PHE A 23 8.24 6.04 2.87
CA PHE A 23 7.52 4.93 3.48
C PHE A 23 7.43 5.08 5.00
N LEU A 24 8.43 5.68 5.66
CA LEU A 24 8.36 5.97 7.11
C LEU A 24 7.27 7.00 7.41
N TYR A 25 7.17 8.07 6.60
CA TYR A 25 6.10 9.05 6.72
C TYR A 25 4.72 8.42 6.53
N ARG A 26 4.53 7.63 5.45
CA ARG A 26 3.26 6.93 5.19
C ARG A 26 2.90 5.94 6.28
N ALA A 27 3.88 5.19 6.79
CA ALA A 27 3.67 4.26 7.89
C ALA A 27 3.23 5.00 9.15
N ALA A 28 3.89 6.11 9.51
CA ALA A 28 3.51 6.92 10.65
C ALA A 28 2.10 7.52 10.50
N ASP A 29 1.77 8.07 9.33
CA ASP A 29 0.44 8.62 9.04
C ASP A 29 -0.66 7.55 9.14
N LYS A 30 -0.43 6.35 8.59
CA LYS A 30 -1.39 5.24 8.68
C LYS A 30 -1.55 4.74 10.11
N LEU A 31 -0.46 4.60 10.86
CA LEU A 31 -0.50 4.21 12.28
C LEU A 31 -1.22 5.26 13.12
N GLN A 32 -1.03 6.55 12.85
CA GLN A 32 -1.71 7.63 13.57
C GLN A 32 -3.22 7.66 13.29
N LYS A 33 -3.63 7.32 12.05
CA LYS A 33 -5.06 7.22 11.69
C LYS A 33 -5.75 6.02 12.34
N LEU A 34 -5.07 4.88 12.40
CA LEU A 34 -5.61 3.67 13.03
C LEU A 34 -5.58 3.76 14.56
N PHE A 35 -4.50 4.32 15.11
CA PHE A 35 -4.24 4.40 16.55
C PHE A 35 -3.90 5.85 16.94
N PRO A 36 -4.89 6.75 17.04
CA PRO A 36 -4.65 8.16 17.30
C PRO A 36 -4.09 8.44 18.70
N HIS A 37 -4.36 7.58 19.68
CA HIS A 37 -3.92 7.74 21.08
C HIS A 37 -4.12 9.19 21.60
N ALA A 38 -5.32 9.74 21.41
CA ALA A 38 -5.64 11.14 21.71
C ALA A 38 -5.37 11.49 23.18
N ASP A 39 -5.60 10.54 24.09
CA ASP A 39 -5.45 10.74 25.54
C ASP A 39 -4.04 10.42 26.06
N ASP A 40 -3.18 9.75 25.27
CA ASP A 40 -1.83 9.35 25.67
C ASP A 40 -0.79 9.73 24.61
N HIS A 41 -0.25 10.94 24.75
CA HIS A 41 0.77 11.49 23.86
C HIS A 41 2.04 10.62 23.80
N ARG A 42 2.32 9.78 24.81
CA ARG A 42 3.50 8.90 24.81
C ARG A 42 3.31 7.68 23.91
N LYS A 43 2.06 7.28 23.64
CA LYS A 43 1.71 6.20 22.73
C LYS A 43 1.52 6.65 21.29
N GLN A 44 1.49 7.95 21.03
CA GLN A 44 1.35 8.45 19.67
C GLN A 44 2.48 7.99 18.75
N TRP A 45 2.07 7.61 17.55
CA TRP A 45 2.98 7.25 16.47
C TRP A 45 3.56 8.51 15.83
N THR A 46 4.88 8.52 15.69
CA THR A 46 5.61 9.62 15.06
C THR A 46 6.66 9.07 14.11
N GLU A 47 6.92 9.80 13.03
CA GLU A 47 7.99 9.45 12.09
C GLU A 47 9.35 9.33 12.81
N ARG A 48 9.60 10.20 13.81
CA ARG A 48 10.82 10.16 14.61
C ARG A 48 11.00 8.81 15.32
N ARG A 49 9.94 8.22 15.87
CA ARG A 49 9.99 6.92 16.53
C ARG A 49 10.37 5.81 15.56
N LEU A 50 9.77 5.82 14.37
CA LEU A 50 10.10 4.85 13.33
C LEU A 50 11.53 5.02 12.82
N LYS A 51 11.98 6.27 12.64
CA LYS A 51 13.38 6.60 12.28
C LYS A 51 14.38 6.11 13.32
N ALA A 52 14.05 6.21 14.61
CA ALA A 52 14.94 5.77 15.68
C ALA A 52 15.25 4.25 15.58
N TRP A 53 14.24 3.43 15.26
CA TRP A 53 14.45 1.99 14.99
C TRP A 53 15.21 1.73 13.69
N TRP A 54 14.97 2.57 12.67
CA TRP A 54 15.65 2.44 11.38
C TRP A 54 17.13 2.79 11.45
N ASN A 55 17.48 3.79 12.27
CA ASN A 55 18.85 4.29 12.46
C ASN A 55 19.61 3.55 13.58
N ASN A 56 19.01 2.52 14.20
CA ASN A 56 19.53 1.86 15.41
C ASN A 56 19.77 2.81 16.60
N GLU A 57 19.03 3.92 16.68
CA GLU A 57 19.03 4.84 17.83
C GLU A 57 18.22 4.27 19.01
N SER A 58 17.32 3.32 18.74
CA SER A 58 16.56 2.60 19.76
C SER A 58 16.57 1.11 19.46
N ASP A 59 16.95 0.32 20.46
CA ASP A 59 17.05 -1.14 20.43
C ASP A 59 15.81 -1.84 21.02
N ARG A 60 14.88 -1.07 21.59
CA ARG A 60 13.72 -1.57 22.30
C ARG A 60 12.42 -1.23 21.57
N VAL A 61 11.63 -2.27 21.32
CA VAL A 61 10.24 -2.15 20.87
C VAL A 61 9.34 -2.65 22.00
N LEU A 62 8.35 -1.86 22.36
CA LEU A 62 7.38 -2.23 23.39
C LEU A 62 6.33 -3.17 22.80
N TYR A 63 5.77 -4.03 23.66
CA TYR A 63 4.78 -5.03 23.23
C TYR A 63 3.57 -4.41 22.51
N TRP A 64 3.03 -3.31 23.03
CA TRP A 64 1.89 -2.62 22.40
C TRP A 64 2.25 -2.05 21.01
N GLN A 65 3.50 -1.62 20.81
CA GLN A 65 3.99 -1.12 19.52
C GLN A 65 4.03 -2.26 18.50
N MET A 66 4.48 -3.45 18.92
CA MET A 66 4.46 -4.63 18.06
C MET A 66 3.05 -5.05 17.68
N LEU A 67 2.10 -5.05 18.61
CA LEU A 67 0.70 -5.38 18.32
C LEU A 67 0.09 -4.43 17.28
N GLU A 68 0.22 -3.13 17.51
CA GLU A 68 -0.32 -2.11 16.60
C GLU A 68 0.36 -2.14 15.22
N LEU A 69 1.66 -2.45 15.15
CA LEU A 69 2.35 -2.67 13.88
C LEU A 69 1.84 -3.91 13.14
N TYR A 70 1.52 -4.99 13.84
CA TYR A 70 0.95 -6.18 13.22
C TYR A 70 -0.44 -5.90 12.65
N GLU A 71 -1.31 -5.29 13.44
CA GLU A 71 -2.67 -4.94 13.03
C GLU A 71 -2.67 -3.95 11.84
N ALA A 72 -1.80 -2.94 11.89
CA ALA A 72 -1.64 -2.01 10.76
C ALA A 72 -1.05 -2.69 9.51
N ALA A 73 -0.16 -3.67 9.67
CA ALA A 73 0.41 -4.42 8.56
C ALA A 73 -0.63 -5.34 7.89
N GLU A 74 -1.52 -5.95 8.68
CA GLU A 74 -2.66 -6.71 8.15
C GLU A 74 -3.62 -5.80 7.37
N ALA A 75 -4.03 -4.68 7.97
CA ALA A 75 -4.86 -3.68 7.29
C ALA A 75 -4.21 -3.13 6.01
N ALA A 76 -2.87 -3.04 5.96
CA ALA A 76 -2.14 -2.64 4.77
C ALA A 76 -2.07 -3.73 3.69
N LYS A 77 -2.02 -5.01 4.07
CA LYS A 77 -2.10 -6.12 3.10
C LYS A 77 -3.47 -6.17 2.46
N ASP A 78 -4.54 -6.07 3.25
CA ASP A 78 -5.91 -6.12 2.75
C ASP A 78 -6.17 -4.99 1.74
N GLU A 79 -5.72 -3.76 2.06
CA GLU A 79 -5.79 -2.63 1.13
C GLU A 79 -5.00 -2.88 -0.17
N GLN A 80 -3.80 -3.45 -0.07
CA GLN A 80 -2.99 -3.78 -1.25
C GLN A 80 -3.63 -4.85 -2.13
N GLU A 81 -4.30 -5.85 -1.53
CA GLU A 81 -5.02 -6.89 -2.27
C GLU A 81 -6.22 -6.31 -3.01
N LEU A 82 -7.00 -5.44 -2.35
CA LEU A 82 -8.10 -4.72 -2.99
C LEU A 82 -7.62 -3.86 -4.16
N LEU A 83 -6.51 -3.15 -4.00
CA LEU A 83 -5.92 -2.33 -5.07
C LEU A 83 -5.42 -3.18 -6.25
N LYS A 84 -4.86 -4.37 -5.98
CA LYS A 84 -4.46 -5.30 -7.05
C LYS A 84 -5.66 -5.84 -7.82
N ALA A 85 -6.73 -6.20 -7.11
CA ALA A 85 -7.97 -6.65 -7.74
C ALA A 85 -8.55 -5.56 -8.64
N ALA A 86 -8.68 -4.32 -8.13
CA ALA A 86 -9.18 -3.19 -8.90
C ALA A 86 -8.33 -2.90 -10.16
N ARG A 87 -7.00 -3.01 -10.06
CA ARG A 87 -6.11 -2.86 -11.23
C ARG A 87 -6.31 -3.95 -12.27
N ARG A 88 -6.53 -5.20 -11.84
CA ARG A 88 -6.82 -6.32 -12.73
C ARG A 88 -8.14 -6.09 -13.46
N ASP A 89 -9.19 -5.75 -12.73
CA ASP A 89 -10.52 -5.54 -13.29
C ASP A 89 -10.52 -4.37 -14.30
N HIS A 90 -9.78 -3.30 -14.00
CA HIS A 90 -9.58 -2.19 -14.92
C HIS A 90 -8.82 -2.61 -16.20
N ALA A 91 -7.77 -3.44 -16.06
CA ALA A 91 -7.03 -3.96 -17.21
C ALA A 91 -7.90 -4.86 -18.10
N GLU A 92 -8.76 -5.69 -17.50
CA GLU A 92 -9.74 -6.51 -18.21
C GLU A 92 -10.77 -5.66 -18.95
N PHE A 93 -11.25 -4.57 -18.34
CA PHE A 93 -12.13 -3.61 -18.98
C PHE A 93 -11.47 -2.95 -20.21
N ILE A 94 -10.22 -2.51 -20.08
CA ILE A 94 -9.44 -1.95 -21.20
C ILE A 94 -9.29 -2.98 -22.33
N ALA A 95 -8.97 -4.24 -22.00
CA ALA A 95 -8.82 -5.30 -22.99
C ALA A 95 -10.14 -5.63 -23.71
N LYS A 96 -11.26 -5.62 -22.98
CA LYS A 96 -12.59 -5.86 -23.58
C LYS A 96 -12.99 -4.71 -24.50
N THR A 97 -12.78 -3.48 -24.07
CA THR A 97 -13.12 -2.29 -24.88
C THR A 97 -12.24 -2.17 -26.12
N SER A 98 -10.95 -2.47 -26.04
CA SER A 98 -10.06 -2.50 -27.21
C SER A 98 -10.47 -3.57 -28.22
N ARG A 99 -10.86 -4.77 -27.74
CA ARG A 99 -11.38 -5.84 -28.61
C ARG A 99 -12.66 -5.44 -29.34
N ILE A 100 -13.60 -4.79 -28.66
CA ILE A 100 -14.84 -4.29 -29.28
C ILE A 100 -14.51 -3.24 -30.35
N ARG A 101 -13.60 -2.31 -30.07
CA ARG A 101 -13.16 -1.31 -31.04
C ARG A 101 -12.55 -1.95 -32.29
N ALA A 102 -11.66 -2.92 -32.11
CA ALA A 102 -11.05 -3.65 -33.24
C ALA A 102 -12.08 -4.39 -34.11
N LEU A 103 -13.12 -4.98 -33.50
CA LEU A 103 -14.22 -5.60 -34.25
C LEU A 103 -15.05 -4.56 -35.02
N ALA A 104 -15.33 -3.41 -34.42
CA ALA A 104 -16.06 -2.33 -35.09
C ALA A 104 -15.28 -1.77 -36.29
N GLU A 105 -13.96 -1.62 -36.17
CA GLU A 105 -13.08 -1.21 -37.27
C GLU A 105 -13.07 -2.23 -38.41
N LEU A 106 -13.06 -3.53 -38.09
CA LEU A 106 -13.16 -4.60 -39.10
C LEU A 106 -14.50 -4.55 -39.84
N VAL A 107 -15.62 -4.46 -39.12
CA VAL A 107 -16.96 -4.35 -39.73
C VAL A 107 -17.07 -3.13 -40.62
N SER A 108 -16.62 -1.97 -40.14
CA SER A 108 -16.59 -0.73 -40.94
C SER A 108 -15.72 -0.87 -42.19
N SER A 109 -14.59 -1.57 -42.11
CA SER A 109 -13.72 -1.80 -43.27
C SER A 109 -14.32 -2.75 -44.30
N ASP A 110 -15.13 -3.72 -43.86
CA ASP A 110 -15.81 -4.68 -44.73
C ASP A 110 -17.01 -4.03 -45.46
N GLU A 111 -17.79 -3.22 -44.75
CA GLU A 111 -18.86 -2.40 -45.33
C GLU A 111 -18.33 -1.44 -46.40
N ASN A 112 -17.16 -0.83 -46.19
CA ASN A 112 -16.53 0.06 -47.18
C ASN A 112 -15.96 -0.68 -48.41
N ARG A 113 -15.69 -1.99 -48.31
CA ARG A 113 -15.20 -2.82 -49.43
C ARG A 113 -16.30 -3.36 -50.32
N GLY A 114 -17.54 -3.48 -49.81
CA GLY A 114 -18.70 -3.97 -50.56
C GLY A 114 -19.38 -2.93 -51.47
N VAL A 115 -18.92 -1.69 -51.51
CA VAL A 115 -19.51 -0.56 -52.29
C VAL A 115 -18.70 -0.24 -53.56
N ALA A 116 -17.87 -1.17 -54.05
CA ALA A 116 -17.09 -1.02 -55.30
C ALA A 116 -17.70 -1.78 -56.48
#